data_AF-A0A7J4E5T6-F1
#
_entry.id   AF-A0A7J4E5T6-F1
#
_cell.length_a   1.000
_cell.length_b   1.000
_cell.length_c   1.000
_cell.angle_alpha   90.00
_cell.angle_beta   90.00
_cell.angle_gamma   90.00
#
_symmetry.space_group_name_H-M   'P 1'
#
loop_
_entity.id
_entity.type
_entity.pdbx_description
1 polymer ?
#
loop_
_entity_poly.entity_id
_entity_poly.type
_entity_poly.pdbx_seq_one_letter_code
_entity_poly.pdbx_strand_id
1 'polypeptide(L)'
;MKLNFWLLDIDQEEVEGKMAIRLWGIDEDNNRILIYDENFRPYFYLMAKDALPDLAKEVKSKKEELKIASISKEERKYYGRKVKVIKLIFNDQKSLLKCLEQLSKHEGVESLEGDLRPSFKYMVEKAVLPCNWHEVEVKEIERHNKEAV
;
A
#
# COMPACT_ATOMS: atom_id res chain seq x y z
N MET A 1 -0.02 -3.76 23.56
CA MET A 1 1.17 -3.39 24.37
C MET A 1 1.96 -2.34 23.60
N LYS A 2 2.64 -1.44 24.30
CA LYS A 2 3.61 -0.54 23.66
C LYS A 2 4.95 -1.27 23.51
N LEU A 3 5.61 -1.09 22.38
CA LEU A 3 6.87 -1.73 22.03
C LEU A 3 7.79 -0.69 21.40
N ASN A 4 9.00 -0.57 21.95
CA ASN A 4 10.09 0.18 21.34
C ASN A 4 10.96 -0.79 20.56
N PHE A 5 11.29 -0.44 19.31
CA PHE A 5 12.17 -1.27 18.50
C PHE A 5 13.01 -0.45 17.53
N TRP A 6 14.19 -0.96 17.20
CA TRP A 6 15.05 -0.47 16.15
C TRP A 6 14.74 -1.19 14.84
N LEU A 7 14.30 -0.44 13.81
CA LEU A 7 13.97 -1.00 12.49
C LEU A 7 15.24 -1.38 11.72
N LEU A 8 15.36 -2.65 11.36
CA LEU A 8 16.46 -3.21 10.55
C LEU A 8 16.08 -3.38 9.09
N ASP A 9 14.89 -3.92 8.81
CA ASP A 9 14.42 -4.17 7.44
C ASP A 9 12.90 -4.07 7.34
N ILE A 10 12.40 -3.77 6.15
CA ILE A 10 10.98 -3.66 5.85
C ILE A 10 10.67 -4.28 4.48
N ASP A 11 9.72 -5.20 4.47
CA ASP A 11 9.21 -5.80 3.25
C ASP A 11 7.68 -5.98 3.31
N GLN A 12 7.14 -6.70 2.33
CA GLN A 12 5.74 -7.07 2.29
C GLN A 12 5.60 -8.55 1.95
N GLU A 13 4.55 -9.16 2.48
CA GLU A 13 4.18 -10.55 2.21
C GLU A 13 2.69 -10.62 1.87
N GLU A 14 2.31 -11.59 1.03
CA GLU A 14 0.91 -11.91 0.79
C GLU A 14 0.52 -13.13 1.63
N VAL A 15 -0.37 -12.92 2.61
CA VAL A 15 -0.88 -13.96 3.51
C VAL A 15 -2.39 -14.08 3.27
N GLU A 16 -2.84 -15.26 2.85
CA GLU A 16 -4.26 -15.55 2.60
C GLU A 16 -4.96 -14.56 1.64
N GLY A 17 -4.23 -14.09 0.61
CA GLY A 17 -4.75 -13.15 -0.39
C GLY A 17 -4.88 -11.71 0.11
N LYS A 18 -4.25 -11.39 1.24
CA LYS A 18 -4.08 -10.03 1.75
C LYS A 18 -2.60 -9.71 1.89
N MET A 19 -2.23 -8.50 1.50
CA MET A 19 -0.88 -8.01 1.76
C MET A 19 -0.74 -7.60 3.23
N ALA A 20 0.39 -7.96 3.85
CA ALA A 20 0.86 -7.44 5.12
C ALA A 20 2.24 -6.79 4.93
N ILE A 21 2.46 -5.66 5.61
CA ILE A 21 3.80 -5.08 5.75
C ILE A 21 4.50 -5.76 6.92
N ARG A 22 5.78 -6.13 6.74
CA ARG A 22 6.58 -6.72 7.82
C ARG A 22 7.72 -5.78 8.17
N LEU A 23 7.87 -5.53 9.47
CA LEU A 23 8.93 -4.70 10.03
C LEU A 23 9.82 -5.60 10.89
N TRP A 24 11.04 -5.80 10.43
CA TRP A 24 12.05 -6.60 11.12
C TRP A 24 12.90 -5.69 12.00
N GLY A 25 13.11 -6.08 13.26
CA GLY A 25 13.89 -5.25 14.16
C GLY A 25 14.39 -5.95 15.41
N ILE A 26 14.97 -5.14 16.28
CA ILE A 26 15.38 -5.55 17.63
C ILE A 26 14.72 -4.65 18.67
N ASP A 27 14.26 -5.22 19.77
CA ASP A 27 13.74 -4.45 20.91
C ASP A 27 14.87 -3.95 21.83
N GLU A 28 14.50 -3.26 22.92
CA GLU A 28 15.44 -2.72 23.92
C GLU A 28 16.24 -3.80 24.66
N ASP A 29 15.73 -5.03 24.70
CA ASP A 29 16.35 -6.19 25.34
C ASP A 29 17.21 -7.01 24.35
N ASN A 30 17.42 -6.52 23.12
CA ASN A 30 18.10 -7.19 22.00
C ASN A 30 17.40 -8.45 21.47
N ASN A 31 16.11 -8.65 21.75
CA ASN A 31 15.35 -9.72 21.13
C ASN A 31 15.04 -9.36 19.68
N ARG A 32 15.11 -10.35 18.80
CA ARG A 32 14.68 -10.19 17.40
C ARG A 32 13.17 -10.25 17.34
N ILE A 33 12.58 -9.25 16.72
CA ILE A 33 11.12 -9.13 16.60
C ILE A 33 10.69 -8.97 15.14
N LEU A 34 9.45 -9.35 14.88
CA LEU A 34 8.79 -9.17 13.60
C LEU A 34 7.39 -8.61 13.85
N ILE A 35 7.11 -7.44 13.32
CA ILE A 35 5.80 -6.79 13.41
C ILE A 35 5.10 -6.92 12.06
N TYR A 36 3.84 -7.36 12.09
CA TYR A 36 2.96 -7.42 10.92
C TYR A 36 1.93 -6.30 10.97
N ASP A 37 1.79 -5.56 9.87
CA ASP A 37 0.68 -4.61 9.66
C ASP A 37 -0.15 -5.03 8.44
N GLU A 38 -1.31 -5.64 8.71
CA GLU A 38 -2.29 -6.07 7.70
C GLU A 38 -3.25 -4.94 7.27
N ASN A 39 -3.16 -3.75 7.88
CA ASN A 39 -4.07 -2.65 7.59
C ASN A 39 -3.62 -1.83 6.38
N PHE A 40 -2.33 -1.89 6.05
CA PHE A 40 -1.81 -1.20 4.88
C PHE A 40 -2.26 -1.92 3.62
N ARG A 41 -2.84 -1.17 2.67
CA ARG A 41 -3.37 -1.73 1.43
C ARG A 41 -2.68 -1.10 0.22
N PRO A 42 -2.35 -1.89 -0.82
CA PRO A 42 -1.84 -1.35 -2.06
C PRO A 42 -2.84 -0.37 -2.68
N TYR A 43 -2.33 0.73 -3.21
CA TYR A 43 -3.15 1.68 -3.97
C TYR A 43 -2.31 2.43 -4.99
N PHE A 44 -2.99 3.03 -5.96
CA PHE A 44 -2.41 4.02 -6.85
C PHE A 44 -3.46 5.07 -7.21
N TYR A 45 -3.03 6.13 -7.88
CA TYR A 45 -3.92 7.19 -8.35
C TYR A 45 -4.03 7.17 -9.86
N LEU A 46 -5.22 7.51 -10.33
CA LEU A 46 -5.48 7.83 -11.73
C LEU A 46 -5.82 9.32 -11.85
N MET A 47 -5.26 9.94 -12.86
CA MET A 47 -5.55 11.31 -13.27
C MET A 47 -5.98 11.31 -14.74
N ALA A 48 -6.95 12.15 -15.08
CA ALA A 48 -7.36 12.38 -16.46
C ALA A 48 -7.40 13.89 -16.72
N LYS A 49 -6.84 14.34 -17.85
CA LYS A 49 -6.76 15.77 -18.18
C LYS A 49 -8.14 16.41 -18.32
N ASP A 50 -9.03 15.80 -19.12
CA ASP A 50 -10.35 16.37 -19.43
C ASP A 50 -11.53 15.39 -19.21
N ALA A 51 -11.26 14.12 -18.90
CA ALA A 51 -12.26 13.04 -18.90
C ALA A 51 -12.44 12.33 -17.55
N LEU A 52 -12.14 13.00 -16.43
CA LEU A 52 -12.22 12.38 -15.10
C LEU A 52 -13.60 11.79 -14.75
N PRO A 53 -14.75 12.41 -15.12
CA PRO A 53 -16.07 11.82 -14.88
C PRO A 53 -16.29 10.50 -15.62
N ASP A 54 -15.82 10.39 -16.86
CA ASP A 54 -16.01 9.20 -17.68
C ASP A 54 -15.05 8.09 -17.28
N LEU A 55 -13.79 8.43 -16.98
CA LEU A 55 -12.85 7.49 -16.34
C LEU A 55 -13.42 6.94 -15.03
N ALA A 56 -14.05 7.79 -14.20
CA ALA A 56 -14.66 7.33 -12.95
C ALA A 56 -15.83 6.36 -13.17
N LYS A 57 -16.59 6.50 -14.27
CA LYS A 57 -17.65 5.54 -14.64
C LYS A 57 -17.04 4.22 -15.10
N GLU A 58 -16.00 4.28 -15.93
CA GLU A 58 -15.30 3.08 -16.42
C GLU A 58 -14.64 2.29 -15.29
N VAL A 59 -13.92 2.96 -14.40
CA VAL A 59 -13.34 2.32 -13.21
C VAL A 59 -14.42 1.62 -12.38
N LYS A 60 -15.57 2.27 -12.21
CA LYS A 60 -16.70 1.69 -11.46
C LYS A 60 -17.29 0.47 -12.16
N SER A 61 -17.41 0.46 -13.49
CA SER A 61 -17.93 -0.71 -14.22
C SER A 61 -16.96 -1.90 -14.16
N LYS A 62 -15.64 -1.64 -14.10
CA LYS A 62 -14.60 -2.67 -14.00
C LYS A 62 -14.24 -3.09 -12.56
N LYS A 63 -14.91 -2.53 -11.54
CA LYS A 63 -14.56 -2.71 -10.11
C LYS A 63 -14.38 -4.18 -9.71
N GLU A 64 -15.39 -5.01 -10.02
CA GLU A 64 -15.39 -6.43 -9.63
C GLU A 64 -14.38 -7.25 -10.45
N GLU A 65 -14.28 -7.00 -11.76
CA GLU A 65 -13.34 -7.67 -12.67
C GLU A 65 -11.86 -7.44 -12.29
N LEU A 66 -11.57 -6.23 -11.80
CA LEU A 66 -10.26 -5.78 -11.38
C LEU A 66 -10.02 -5.91 -9.87
N LYS A 67 -10.98 -6.48 -9.13
CA LYS A 67 -10.90 -6.68 -7.68
C LYS A 67 -10.53 -5.40 -6.92
N ILE A 68 -11.08 -4.26 -7.34
CA ILE A 68 -10.84 -2.97 -6.70
C ILE A 68 -11.61 -2.94 -5.38
N ALA A 69 -10.89 -2.88 -4.25
CA ALA A 69 -11.49 -2.88 -2.93
C ALA A 69 -12.22 -1.56 -2.64
N SER A 70 -11.63 -0.43 -3.01
CA SER A 70 -12.22 0.90 -2.81
C SER A 70 -11.85 1.88 -3.92
N ILE A 71 -12.77 2.79 -4.22
CA ILE A 71 -12.63 3.87 -5.19
C ILE A 71 -13.00 5.17 -4.48
N SER A 72 -12.06 6.11 -4.36
CA SER A 72 -12.32 7.46 -3.83
C SER A 72 -11.84 8.54 -4.80
N LYS A 73 -12.47 9.72 -4.73
CA LYS A 73 -12.00 10.92 -5.42
C LYS A 73 -11.27 11.79 -4.41
N GLU A 74 -10.08 12.25 -4.76
CA GLU A 74 -9.24 13.07 -3.88
C GLU A 74 -8.69 14.28 -4.63
N GLU A 75 -8.29 15.31 -3.88
CA GLU A 75 -7.50 16.42 -4.41
C GLU A 75 -6.03 16.24 -3.97
N ARG A 76 -5.11 16.28 -4.93
CA ARG A 76 -3.67 16.12 -4.70
C ARG A 76 -2.90 17.22 -5.41
N LYS A 77 -1.60 17.34 -5.10
CA LYS A 77 -0.70 18.25 -5.83
C LYS A 77 0.06 17.47 -6.90
N TYR A 78 0.02 17.94 -8.13
CA TYR A 78 0.80 17.42 -9.26
C TYR A 78 1.59 18.59 -9.88
N TYR A 79 2.92 18.51 -9.84
CA TYR A 79 3.83 19.62 -10.12
C TYR A 79 3.44 20.95 -9.42
N GLY A 80 3.06 20.85 -8.14
CA GLY A 80 2.65 21.99 -7.32
C GLY A 80 1.22 22.49 -7.54
N ARG A 81 0.52 22.02 -8.58
CA ARG A 81 -0.87 22.42 -8.89
C ARG A 81 -1.86 21.45 -8.25
N LYS A 82 -2.97 21.97 -7.74
CA LYS A 82 -4.08 21.15 -7.23
C LYS A 82 -4.79 20.47 -8.39
N VAL A 83 -4.89 19.14 -8.34
CA VAL A 83 -5.55 18.30 -9.34
C VAL A 83 -6.50 17.31 -8.66
N LYS A 84 -7.57 16.95 -9.34
CA LYS A 84 -8.49 15.89 -8.89
C LYS A 84 -8.00 14.56 -9.42
N VAL A 85 -7.95 13.56 -8.55
CA VAL A 85 -7.50 12.20 -8.87
C VAL A 85 -8.52 11.17 -8.36
N ILE A 86 -8.46 9.97 -8.91
CA ILE A 86 -9.19 8.80 -8.42
C ILE A 86 -8.18 7.90 -7.72
N LYS A 87 -8.35 7.66 -6.42
CA LYS A 87 -7.56 6.67 -5.68
C LYS A 87 -8.23 5.31 -5.76
N LEU A 88 -7.46 4.31 -6.15
CA LEU A 88 -7.90 2.91 -6.24
C LEU A 88 -7.13 2.09 -5.22
N ILE A 89 -7.84 1.43 -4.31
CA ILE A 89 -7.27 0.58 -3.25
C ILE A 89 -7.56 -0.89 -3.58
N PHE A 90 -6.58 -1.76 -3.33
CA PHE A 90 -6.62 -3.20 -3.59
C PHE A 90 -6.32 -3.99 -2.31
N ASN A 91 -6.62 -5.30 -2.33
CA ASN A 91 -6.23 -6.20 -1.23
C ASN A 91 -4.86 -6.85 -1.48
N ASP A 92 -4.49 -6.98 -2.75
CA ASP A 92 -3.29 -7.66 -3.21
C ASP A 92 -2.60 -6.87 -4.34
N GLN A 93 -1.29 -7.07 -4.50
CA GLN A 93 -0.49 -6.35 -5.49
C GLN A 93 -0.78 -6.81 -6.93
N LYS A 94 -1.17 -8.07 -7.13
CA LYS A 94 -1.45 -8.63 -8.46
C LYS A 94 -2.65 -7.95 -9.12
N SER A 95 -3.73 -7.73 -8.36
CA SER A 95 -4.92 -7.01 -8.81
C SER A 95 -4.62 -5.55 -9.14
N LEU A 96 -3.77 -4.89 -8.33
CA LEU A 96 -3.29 -3.54 -8.62
C LEU A 96 -2.57 -3.48 -9.96
N LEU A 97 -1.59 -4.36 -10.19
CA LEU A 97 -0.79 -4.39 -11.41
C LEU A 97 -1.66 -4.67 -12.65
N LYS A 98 -2.63 -5.60 -12.54
CA LYS A 98 -3.61 -5.87 -13.61
C LYS A 98 -4.42 -4.62 -13.94
N CYS A 99 -4.91 -3.91 -12.92
CA CYS A 99 -5.68 -2.68 -13.09
C CYS A 99 -4.85 -1.58 -13.74
N LEU A 100 -3.60 -1.42 -13.29
CA LEU A 100 -2.66 -0.45 -13.85
C LEU A 100 -2.42 -0.72 -15.34
N GLU A 101 -2.11 -1.96 -15.71
CA GLU A 101 -1.85 -2.34 -17.09
C GLU A 101 -3.05 -2.09 -18.02
N GLN A 102 -4.28 -2.27 -17.53
CA GLN A 102 -5.48 -2.03 -18.33
C GLN A 102 -5.78 -0.54 -18.47
N LEU A 103 -5.75 0.22 -17.36
CA LEU A 103 -6.24 1.59 -17.34
C LEU A 103 -5.20 2.63 -17.78
N SER A 104 -3.90 2.33 -17.65
CA SER A 104 -2.83 3.23 -18.09
C SER A 104 -2.67 3.28 -19.62
N LYS A 105 -3.37 2.43 -20.37
CA LYS A 105 -3.33 2.39 -21.84
C LYS A 105 -4.24 3.44 -22.49
N HIS A 106 -5.15 4.05 -21.73
CA HIS A 106 -6.09 5.03 -22.27
C HIS A 106 -5.41 6.37 -22.50
N GLU A 107 -5.60 6.94 -23.70
CA GLU A 107 -5.06 8.25 -24.04
C GLU A 107 -5.60 9.32 -23.09
N GLY A 108 -4.71 10.17 -22.57
CA GLY A 108 -5.06 11.23 -21.62
C GLY A 108 -5.28 10.77 -20.17
N VAL A 109 -5.07 9.49 -19.87
CA VAL A 109 -5.04 8.94 -18.51
C VAL A 109 -3.60 8.76 -18.06
N GLU A 110 -3.30 9.19 -16.84
CA GLU A 110 -1.99 9.03 -16.21
C GLU A 110 -2.16 8.26 -14.89
N SER A 111 -1.35 7.22 -14.70
CA SER A 111 -1.23 6.52 -13.43
C SER A 111 -0.09 7.13 -12.60
N LEU A 112 -0.35 7.36 -11.32
CA LEU A 112 0.61 7.92 -10.39
C LEU A 112 0.83 6.96 -9.23
N GLU A 113 2.10 6.82 -8.85
CA GLU A 113 2.57 5.96 -7.75
C GLU A 113 2.22 4.47 -7.88
N GLY A 114 1.88 3.99 -9.08
CA GLY A 114 1.51 2.60 -9.30
C GLY A 114 2.68 1.63 -9.37
N ASP A 115 3.89 2.16 -9.52
CA ASP A 115 5.17 1.46 -9.58
C ASP A 115 5.92 1.46 -8.24
N LEU A 116 5.43 2.19 -7.24
CA LEU A 116 6.04 2.23 -5.91
C LEU A 116 5.76 0.94 -5.13
N ARG A 117 6.80 0.40 -4.50
CA ARG A 117 6.69 -0.74 -3.59
C ARG A 117 5.81 -0.40 -2.39
N PRO A 118 4.96 -1.31 -1.91
CA PRO A 118 4.14 -1.09 -0.72
C PRO A 118 4.95 -0.71 0.53
N SER A 119 6.08 -1.38 0.79
CA SER A 119 6.97 -1.03 1.91
C SER A 119 7.48 0.41 1.85
N PHE A 120 7.80 0.91 0.65
CA PHE A 120 8.21 2.30 0.47
C PHE A 120 7.08 3.28 0.78
N LYS A 121 5.87 3.02 0.25
CA LYS A 121 4.71 3.86 0.57
C LYS A 121 4.38 3.86 2.05
N TYR A 122 4.48 2.70 2.70
CA TYR A 122 4.28 2.56 4.14
C TYR A 122 5.21 3.48 4.93
N MET A 123 6.51 3.46 4.61
CA MET A 123 7.50 4.33 5.25
C MET A 123 7.14 5.81 5.12
N VAL A 124 6.76 6.24 3.91
CA VAL A 124 6.39 7.65 3.66
C VAL A 124 5.12 8.04 4.42
N GLU A 125 4.07 7.23 4.37
CA GLU A 125 2.78 7.56 4.97
C GLU A 125 2.78 7.50 6.50
N LYS A 126 3.52 6.54 7.06
CA LYS A 126 3.62 6.34 8.51
C LYS A 126 4.82 7.05 9.13
N ALA A 127 5.60 7.77 8.32
CA ALA A 127 6.85 8.42 8.73
C ALA A 127 7.83 7.45 9.40
N VAL A 128 7.86 6.20 8.93
CA VAL A 128 8.78 5.18 9.45
C VAL A 128 10.15 5.40 8.82
N LEU A 129 11.13 5.67 9.66
CA LEU A 129 12.51 5.89 9.29
C LEU A 129 13.31 4.59 9.44
N PRO A 130 14.05 4.15 8.41
CA PRO A 130 14.94 3.00 8.54
C PRO A 130 16.07 3.32 9.53
N CYS A 131 16.60 2.28 10.19
CA CYS A 131 17.69 2.41 11.16
C CYS A 131 17.40 3.48 12.23
N ASN A 132 16.22 3.39 12.84
CA ASN A 132 15.80 4.31 13.90
C ASN A 132 14.92 3.58 14.93
N TRP A 133 14.82 4.15 16.12
CA TRP A 133 13.92 3.69 17.17
C TRP A 133 12.49 4.17 16.89
N HIS A 134 11.53 3.25 17.02
CA HIS A 134 10.10 3.50 16.86
C HIS A 134 9.35 2.98 18.08
N GLU A 135 8.38 3.76 18.58
CA GLU A 135 7.39 3.29 19.54
C GLU A 135 6.11 2.93 18.78
N VAL A 136 5.62 1.71 18.96
CA VAL A 136 4.40 1.21 18.32
C VAL A 136 3.49 0.50 19.31
N GLU A 137 2.18 0.56 19.06
CA GLU A 137 1.22 -0.27 19.79
C GLU A 137 0.95 -1.55 19.01
N VAL A 138 1.26 -2.69 19.62
CA VAL A 138 1.18 -4.01 19.00
C VAL A 138 0.36 -4.98 19.85
N LYS A 139 -0.18 -6.01 19.21
CA LYS A 139 -0.73 -7.19 19.87
C LYS A 139 0.22 -8.35 19.61
N GLU A 140 0.72 -8.96 20.68
CA GLU A 140 1.51 -10.17 20.56
C GLU A 140 0.65 -11.32 20.05
N ILE A 141 1.20 -12.11 19.14
CA ILE A 141 0.55 -13.28 18.55
C ILE A 141 1.47 -14.48 18.70
N GLU A 142 0.91 -15.65 18.93
CA GLU A 142 1.69 -16.89 18.93
C GLU A 142 2.25 -17.15 17.53
N ARG A 143 3.56 -17.42 17.48
CA ARG A 143 4.23 -17.81 16.25
C ARG A 143 3.61 -19.11 15.74
N HIS A 144 2.79 -19.02 14.70
CA HIS A 144 2.38 -20.20 13.96
C HIS A 144 3.60 -20.70 13.21
N ASN A 145 4.17 -21.83 13.65
CA ASN A 145 5.19 -22.55 12.92
C ASN A 145 4.62 -22.99 11.57
N LYS A 146 4.78 -22.18 10.53
CA LYS A 146 4.85 -22.70 9.17
C LYS A 146 6.31 -23.06 8.96
N GLU A 147 6.55 -24.37 8.87
CA GLU A 147 7.85 -24.95 8.55
C GLU A 147 8.48 -24.17 7.39
N ALA A 148 9.68 -23.64 7.63
CA ALA A 148 10.51 -23.13 6.56
C ALA A 148 10.90 -24.34 5.70
N VAL A 149 10.41 -24.36 4.45
CA VAL A 149 10.87 -25.27 3.40
C VAL A 149 12.20 -24.78 2.87
#